data_AF-A0A7L2RVN2-F1
#
_entry.id   AF-A0A7L2RVN2-F1
#
_cell.length_a   1.000
_cell.length_b   1.000
_cell.length_c   1.000
_cell.angle_alpha   90.00
_cell.angle_beta   90.00
_cell.angle_gamma   90.00
#
_symmetry.space_group_name_H-M   'P 1'
#
loop_
_entity.id
_entity.type
_entity.pdbx_description
1 polymer ?
#
loop_
_entity_poly.entity_id
_entity_poly.type
_entity_poly.pdbx_seq_one_letter_code
_entity_poly.pdbx_strand_id
1 'polypeptide(L)' 'PCVLGRQGFAEGRHCWQVEVAEAGEWWAVGVAQESVRRKGILSFTPQEGIWAVGQWFGQYHAFTDPDW' A
#
# COMPACT_ATOMS: atom_id res chain seq x y z
N PRO A 1 1.95 -2.58 -10.59
CA PRO A 1 2.18 -1.13 -10.86
C PRO A 1 1.60 -0.31 -9.72
N CYS A 2 2.17 0.85 -9.39
CA CYS A 2 1.72 1.67 -8.25
C CYS A 2 1.38 3.09 -8.71
N VAL A 3 0.40 3.71 -8.06
CA VAL A 3 0.01 5.11 -8.25
C VAL A 3 -0.25 5.73 -6.88
N LEU A 4 0.04 7.03 -6.73
CA LEU A 4 -0.19 7.77 -5.50
C LEU A 4 -1.37 8.73 -5.67
N GLY A 5 -2.04 9.02 -4.55
CA GLY A 5 -2.96 10.15 -4.47
C GLY A 5 -2.25 11.48 -4.76
N ARG A 6 -3.02 12.50 -5.15
CA ARG A 6 -2.48 13.79 -5.55
C ARG A 6 -1.88 14.59 -4.38
N GLN A 7 -2.49 14.50 -3.20
CA GLN A 7 -2.11 15.28 -2.02
C GLN A 7 -1.49 14.37 -0.96
N GLY A 8 -0.40 14.85 -0.35
CA GLY A 8 0.18 14.26 0.85
C GLY A 8 -0.46 14.82 2.12
N PHE A 9 -0.17 14.18 3.24
CA PHE A 9 -0.67 14.57 4.56
C PHE A 9 0.52 14.72 5.53
N ALA A 10 0.60 15.84 6.24
CA ALA A 10 1.63 16.08 7.26
C ALA A 10 1.11 15.91 8.70
N GLU A 11 -0.17 16.18 8.93
CA GLU A 11 -0.82 16.12 10.24
C GLU A 11 -2.33 15.83 10.11
N GLY A 12 -2.98 15.53 11.23
CA GLY A 12 -4.42 15.28 11.31
C GLY A 12 -4.83 13.81 11.11
N ARG A 13 -6.14 13.58 10.95
CA ARG A 13 -6.73 12.26 10.69
C ARG A 13 -7.46 12.29 9.35
N HIS A 14 -7.10 11.37 8.47
CA HIS A 14 -7.63 11.28 7.11
C HIS A 14 -8.21 9.89 6.88
N CYS A 15 -9.32 9.81 6.16
CA CYS A 15 -9.96 8.54 5.81
C CYS A 15 -10.44 8.57 4.36
N TRP A 16 -10.37 7.43 3.69
CA TRP A 16 -10.87 7.23 2.34
C TRP A 16 -11.44 5.82 2.22
N GLN A 17 -12.27 5.62 1.20
CA GLN A 17 -12.84 4.33 0.85
C GLN A 17 -12.35 3.93 -0.53
N VAL A 18 -12.05 2.65 -0.71
CA VAL A 18 -11.65 2.08 -2.01
C VAL A 18 -12.52 0.87 -2.26
N GLU A 19 -13.20 0.86 -3.40
CA GLU A 19 -13.88 -0.32 -3.91
C GLU A 19 -12.87 -1.15 -4.71
N VAL A 20 -12.73 -2.42 -4.33
CA VAL A 20 -11.85 -3.39 -5.00
C VAL A 20 -12.70 -4.45 -5.66
N ALA A 21 -12.37 -4.80 -6.91
CA ALA A 21 -13.05 -5.90 -7.57
C ALA A 21 -12.68 -7.22 -6.90
N GLU A 22 -13.68 -8.05 -6.61
CA GLU A 22 -13.47 -9.40 -6.07
C GLU A 22 -12.75 -10.31 -7.07
N ALA A 23 -12.94 -10.04 -8.38
CA ALA A 23 -12.24 -10.68 -9.47
C ALA A 23 -11.00 -9.85 -9.87
N GLY A 24 -9.85 -10.20 -9.33
CA GLY A 24 -8.56 -9.64 -9.70
C GLY A 24 -7.43 -10.49 -9.12
N GLU A 25 -6.32 -10.62 -9.85
CA GLU A 25 -5.21 -11.44 -9.37
C GLU A 25 -4.64 -10.84 -8.09
N TRP A 26 -4.14 -9.59 -8.10
CA TRP A 26 -3.47 -8.93 -6.96
C TRP A 26 -3.79 -7.43 -6.85
N TRP A 27 -3.99 -6.92 -5.63
CA TRP A 27 -4.07 -5.48 -5.34
C TRP A 27 -3.47 -5.13 -3.99
N ALA A 28 -3.07 -3.86 -3.83
CA ALA A 28 -2.66 -3.29 -2.55
C ALA A 28 -3.15 -1.85 -2.44
N VAL A 29 -3.61 -1.46 -1.24
CA VAL A 29 -4.05 -0.11 -0.91
C VAL A 29 -3.41 0.29 0.42
N GLY A 30 -2.96 1.53 0.52
CA GLY A 30 -2.28 2.00 1.70
C GLY A 30 -1.74 3.42 1.59
N VAL A 31 -0.74 3.70 2.39
CA VAL A 31 -0.01 4.97 2.42
C VAL A 31 1.47 4.72 2.19
N ALA A 32 2.14 5.71 1.61
CA ALA A 32 3.58 5.73 1.47
C ALA A 32 4.12 7.06 1.97
N GLN A 33 5.34 7.04 2.50
CA GLN A 33 6.08 8.27 2.78
C GLN A 33 6.29 9.07 1.48
N GLU A 34 6.33 10.40 1.57
CA GLU A 34 6.57 11.26 0.40
C GLU A 34 7.92 10.94 -0.27
N SER A 35 8.91 10.58 0.54
CA SER A 35 10.27 10.21 0.16
C SER A 35 10.45 8.77 -0.32
N VAL A 36 9.37 7.98 -0.41
CA VAL A 36 9.42 6.57 -0.84
C VAL A 36 10.20 6.40 -2.14
N ARG A 37 11.01 5.34 -2.24
CA ARG A 37 11.72 5.00 -3.48
C ARG A 37 10.70 4.79 -4.60
N ARG A 38 10.92 5.39 -5.77
CA ARG A 38 9.99 5.31 -6.93
C ARG A 38 10.52 4.50 -8.11
N LYS A 39 11.72 3.94 -8.00
CA LYS A 39 12.39 3.17 -9.06
C LYS A 39 12.80 1.81 -8.53
N GLY A 40 12.77 0.81 -9.42
CA GLY A 40 13.11 -0.58 -9.10
C GLY A 40 11.94 -1.33 -8.45
N ILE A 41 12.26 -2.51 -7.91
CA ILE A 41 11.31 -3.35 -7.19
C ILE A 41 11.09 -2.74 -5.79
N LEU A 42 9.83 -2.65 -5.37
CA LEU A 42 9.44 -2.16 -4.06
C LEU A 42 8.88 -3.32 -3.25
N SER A 43 9.36 -3.45 -2.02
CA SER A 43 8.72 -4.28 -1.00
C SER A 43 7.74 -3.40 -0.24
N PHE A 44 6.53 -3.91 0.03
CA PHE A 44 5.51 -3.16 0.75
C PHE A 44 5.71 -3.24 2.27
N THR A 45 6.88 -2.85 2.76
CA THR A 45 7.18 -2.92 4.19
C THR A 45 7.26 -1.53 4.81
N PRO A 46 6.99 -1.40 6.12
CA PRO A 46 7.20 -0.14 6.85
C PRO A 46 8.63 0.42 6.70
N GLN A 47 9.62 -0.44 6.53
CA GLN A 47 11.05 -0.13 6.35
C GLN A 47 11.31 0.59 5.01
N GLU A 48 10.58 0.21 3.96
CA GLU A 48 10.58 0.93 2.67
C GLU A 48 9.66 2.16 2.71
N GLY A 49 9.05 2.47 3.85
CA GLY A 49 8.16 3.61 4.04
C GLY A 49 6.77 3.40 3.44
N ILE A 50 6.31 2.15 3.37
CA ILE A 50 4.99 1.78 2.83
C ILE A 50 4.20 1.02 3.89
N TRP A 51 2.95 1.42 4.10
CA TRP A 51 1.99 0.69 4.95
C TRP A 51 0.77 0.38 4.10
N ALA A 52 0.54 -0.89 3.84
CA ALA A 52 -0.54 -1.31 2.97
C ALA A 52 -1.20 -2.60 3.45
N VAL A 53 -2.44 -2.77 2.99
CA VAL A 53 -3.13 -4.05 2.98
C VAL A 53 -3.40 -4.44 1.53
N GLY A 54 -3.54 -5.72 1.27
CA GLY A 54 -3.76 -6.18 -0.09
C GLY A 54 -4.30 -7.59 -0.14
N GLN A 55 -4.48 -8.05 -1.37
CA GLN A 55 -4.80 -9.43 -1.66
C GLN A 55 -3.76 -9.99 -2.63
N TRP A 56 -3.34 -11.23 -2.34
CA TRP A 56 -2.49 -12.04 -3.19
C TRP A 56 -3.06 -13.47 -3.21
N PHE A 57 -3.35 -14.01 -4.40
CA PHE A 57 -3.78 -15.40 -4.59
C PHE A 57 -5.02 -15.78 -3.77
N GLY A 58 -5.97 -14.85 -3.65
CA GLY A 58 -7.20 -15.02 -2.88
C GLY A 58 -7.03 -14.83 -1.38
N GLN A 59 -5.83 -14.52 -0.89
CA GLN A 59 -5.57 -14.28 0.52
C GLN A 59 -5.29 -12.81 0.80
N TYR A 60 -5.89 -12.31 1.88
CA TYR A 60 -5.69 -10.94 2.35
C TYR A 60 -4.46 -10.88 3.26
N HIS A 61 -3.64 -9.86 3.06
CA HIS A 61 -2.40 -9.65 3.80
C HIS A 61 -2.35 -8.22 4.34
N ALA A 62 -1.84 -8.08 5.56
CA ALA A 62 -1.23 -6.84 6.00
C ALA A 62 0.27 -6.96 5.72
N PHE A 63 0.83 -6.04 4.94
CA PHE A 63 2.25 -6.09 4.63
C PHE A 63 3.03 -5.48 5.79
N THR A 64 3.70 -6.33 6.57
CA THR A 64 4.40 -5.96 7.81
C THR A 64 5.86 -6.42 7.75
N ASP A 65 6.65 -6.14 8.77
CA ASP A 65 7.97 -6.76 8.93
C ASP A 65 8.12 -7.23 10.38
N PRO A 66 8.35 -8.52 10.64
CA PRO A 66 8.45 -9.60 9.64
C PRO A 66 7.11 -9.91 8.95
N ASP A 67 7.19 -10.37 7.70
CA ASP A 67 6.11 -11.09 7.02
C ASP A 67 5.99 -12.49 7.68
N TRP A 68 4.78 -12.93 8.04
CA TRP A 68 4.52 -14.26 8.60
C TRP A 68 3.83 -15.18 7.60
#